data_AF-A0A1I7TFZ3-F1
#
_entry.id   AF-A0A1I7TFZ3-F1
#
_cell.length_a   1.000
_cell.length_b   1.000
_cell.length_c   1.000
_cell.angle_alpha   90.00
_cell.angle_beta   90.00
_cell.angle_gamma   90.00
#
_symmetry.space_group_name_H-M   'P 1'
#
loop_
_entity.id
_entity.type
_entity.pdbx_description
1 polymer ?
#
loop_
_entity_poly.entity_id
_entity_poly.type
_entity_poly.pdbx_seq_one_letter_code
_entity_poly.pdbx_strand_id
1 'polypeptide(L)'
;MDVYNQMENIGAFSMPGGIPTSMHRETDQQWDYPNGWSPLNHMIIEGFRKSTNPSLQQKAFVLAEKWLETNMQTFSLSNAMWEKYNVEEPGAKLATGGEYEVQVTVFYFSV
;
A
#
# COMPACT_ATOMS: atom_id res chain seq x y z
N MET A 1 -4.37 8.30 20.27
CA MET A 1 -3.03 7.72 20.02
C MET A 1 -3.09 6.19 19.95
N ASP A 2 -4.10 5.58 20.57
CA ASP A 2 -4.24 4.13 20.75
C ASP A 2 -4.20 3.33 19.44
N VAL A 3 -4.93 3.76 18.40
CA VAL A 3 -4.91 3.09 17.08
C VAL A 3 -3.54 3.19 16.41
N TYR A 4 -2.92 4.37 16.42
CA TYR A 4 -1.58 4.55 15.86
C TYR A 4 -0.56 3.64 16.56
N ASN A 5 -0.55 3.64 17.89
CA ASN A 5 0.38 2.84 18.67
C ASN A 5 0.16 1.34 18.42
N GLN A 6 -1.09 0.90 18.31
CA GLN A 6 -1.39 -0.50 17.97
C GLN A 6 -0.86 -0.86 16.58
N MET A 7 -1.09 -0.02 15.57
CA MET A 7 -0.59 -0.24 14.21
C MET A 7 0.94 -0.24 14.16
N GLU A 8 1.60 0.64 14.91
CA GLU A 8 3.06 0.67 15.03
C GLU A 8 3.57 -0.61 15.70
N ASN A 9 2.95 -1.04 16.80
CA ASN A 9 3.35 -2.24 17.55
C ASN A 9 3.22 -3.53 16.75
N ILE A 10 2.19 -3.66 15.89
CA ILE A 10 2.05 -4.81 15.00
C ILE A 10 2.93 -4.70 13.75
N GLY A 11 3.66 -3.59 13.57
CA GLY A 11 4.57 -3.38 12.45
C GLY A 11 3.89 -2.95 11.14
N ALA A 12 2.67 -2.44 11.17
CA ALA A 12 1.92 -2.08 9.96
C ALA A 12 2.63 -1.02 9.09
N PHE A 13 3.52 -0.21 9.67
CA PHE A 13 4.27 0.85 8.96
C PHE A 13 5.69 0.44 8.54
N SER A 14 6.08 -0.79 8.83
CA SER A 14 7.44 -1.30 8.57
C SER A 14 7.69 -1.64 7.10
N MET A 15 6.62 -1.80 6.32
CA MET A 15 6.73 -2.16 4.91
C MET A 15 7.31 -1.01 4.09
N PRO A 16 8.16 -1.31 3.08
CA PRO A 16 8.72 -0.29 2.21
C PRO A 16 7.67 0.35 1.31
N GLY A 17 6.65 -0.39 0.87
CA GLY A 17 5.73 0.07 -0.18
C GLY A 17 4.39 0.66 0.24
N GLY A 18 4.16 0.84 1.54
CA GLY A 18 2.89 1.29 2.08
C GLY A 18 2.46 0.44 3.26
N ILE A 19 1.15 0.23 3.41
CA ILE A 19 0.55 -0.53 4.51
C ILE A 19 -0.14 -1.76 3.94
N PRO A 20 0.16 -2.97 4.44
CA PRO A 20 -0.54 -4.18 4.02
C PRO A 20 -1.95 -4.18 4.60
N THR A 21 -2.85 -4.91 3.94
CA THR A 21 -4.25 -5.02 4.39
C THR A 21 -4.38 -5.62 5.79
N SER A 22 -3.52 -6.60 6.08
CA SER A 22 -3.43 -7.28 7.36
C SER A 22 -1.99 -7.69 7.65
N MET A 23 -1.75 -8.23 8.85
CA MET A 23 -0.48 -8.84 9.24
C MET A 23 -0.52 -10.37 9.16
N HIS A 24 -1.60 -10.98 8.67
CA HIS A 24 -1.72 -12.42 8.52
C HIS A 24 -0.84 -12.89 7.38
N ARG A 25 0.21 -13.62 7.73
CA ARG A 25 1.13 -14.28 6.81
C ARG A 25 0.64 -15.70 6.53
N GLU A 26 1.14 -16.31 5.47
CA GLU A 26 0.81 -17.70 5.08
C GLU A 26 -0.66 -17.89 4.69
N THR A 27 -1.24 -16.86 4.05
CA THR A 27 -2.53 -16.96 3.37
C THR A 27 -2.34 -16.65 1.89
N ASP A 28 -3.25 -17.18 1.06
CA ASP A 28 -3.34 -16.82 -0.36
C ASP A 28 -4.50 -15.86 -0.61
N GLN A 29 -4.94 -15.09 0.40
CA GLN A 29 -6.09 -14.20 0.31
C GLN A 29 -5.72 -12.82 -0.25
N GLN A 30 -6.63 -12.19 -0.99
CA GLN A 30 -6.38 -10.87 -1.60
C GLN A 30 -6.22 -9.74 -0.57
N TRP A 31 -6.89 -9.91 0.57
CA TRP A 31 -7.02 -8.92 1.64
C TRP A 31 -6.09 -9.24 2.82
N ASP A 32 -4.95 -9.86 2.55
CA ASP A 32 -3.94 -10.18 3.55
C ASP A 32 -2.54 -9.76 3.09
N TYR A 33 -1.55 -9.96 3.96
CA TYR A 33 -0.14 -9.74 3.65
C TYR A 33 0.30 -10.53 2.40
N PRO A 34 1.11 -9.96 1.48
CA PRO A 34 1.72 -8.62 1.49
C PRO A 34 0.94 -7.58 0.68
N ASN A 35 -0.35 -7.79 0.42
CA ASN A 35 -1.13 -6.93 -0.47
C ASN A 35 -1.55 -5.64 0.22
N GLY A 36 -1.15 -4.51 -0.35
CA GLY A 36 -1.66 -3.18 -0.03
C GLY A 36 -2.67 -2.71 -1.08
N TRP A 37 -3.74 -2.06 -0.60
CA TRP A 37 -4.81 -1.55 -1.45
C TRP A 37 -4.90 -0.03 -1.36
N SER A 38 -5.17 0.62 -2.50
CA SER A 38 -5.26 2.08 -2.61
C SER A 38 -6.26 2.70 -1.63
N PRO A 39 -7.49 2.17 -1.47
CA PRO A 39 -8.45 2.76 -0.53
C PRO A 39 -7.98 2.72 0.93
N LEU A 40 -7.35 1.62 1.35
CA LEU A 40 -6.89 1.44 2.73
C LEU A 40 -5.71 2.37 3.06
N ASN A 41 -4.72 2.41 2.17
CA ASN A 41 -3.58 3.31 2.30
C ASN A 41 -4.05 4.77 2.33
N HIS A 42 -4.94 5.16 1.42
CA HIS A 42 -5.51 6.50 1.37
C HIS A 42 -6.25 6.87 2.67
N MET A 43 -7.10 5.99 3.20
CA MET A 43 -7.84 6.27 4.45
C MET A 43 -6.90 6.51 5.64
N ILE A 44 -5.85 5.71 5.78
CA ILE A 44 -4.88 5.87 6.87
C ILE A 44 -4.08 7.16 6.71
N ILE A 45 -3.57 7.43 5.50
CA ILE A 45 -2.81 8.65 5.18
C ILE A 45 -3.66 9.89 5.46
N GLU A 46 -4.89 9.95 4.95
CA GLU A 46 -5.79 11.09 5.16
C GLU A 46 -6.20 11.24 6.62
N GLY A 47 -6.41 10.13 7.34
CA GLY A 47 -6.70 10.14 8.78
C GLY A 47 -5.56 10.80 9.57
N PHE A 48 -4.31 10.44 9.28
CA PHE A 48 -3.14 11.02 9.93
C PHE A 48 -2.91 12.48 9.51
N ARG A 49 -3.06 12.80 8.23
CA ARG A 49 -2.92 14.16 7.70
C ARG A 49 -3.91 15.15 8.31
N LYS A 50 -5.16 14.71 8.56
CA LYS A 50 -6.21 15.53 9.17
C LYS A 50 -6.14 15.60 10.70
N SER A 51 -5.23 14.85 11.32
CA SER A 51 -5.02 14.96 12.76
C SER A 51 -4.43 16.32 13.15
N THR A 52 -4.59 16.71 14.40
CA THR A 52 -3.94 17.90 14.98
C THR A 52 -2.52 17.63 15.48
N ASN A 53 -2.02 16.40 15.33
CA ASN A 53 -0.70 16.00 15.83
C ASN A 53 0.35 16.13 14.70
N PRO A 54 1.36 17.01 14.84
CA PRO A 54 2.39 17.20 13.82
C PRO A 54 3.18 15.93 13.48
N SER A 55 3.42 15.05 14.45
CA SER A 55 4.12 13.78 14.21
C SER A 55 3.30 12.83 13.34
N LEU A 56 1.98 12.80 13.51
CA LEU A 56 1.09 12.01 12.65
C LEU A 56 1.00 12.61 11.25
N GLN A 57 0.95 13.94 11.12
CA GLN A 57 1.00 14.61 9.82
C GLN A 57 2.31 14.29 9.07
N GLN A 58 3.44 14.29 9.76
CA GLN A 58 4.72 13.88 9.17
C GLN A 58 4.71 12.40 8.76
N LYS A 59 4.14 11.51 9.60
CA LYS A 59 3.98 10.09 9.25
C LYS A 59 3.10 9.92 8.01
N ALA A 60 2.03 10.71 7.87
CA ALA A 60 1.15 10.70 6.71
C ALA A 60 1.92 11.02 5.42
N PHE A 61 2.78 12.04 5.45
CA PHE A 61 3.63 12.42 4.31
C PHE A 61 4.55 11.27 3.90
N VAL A 62 5.27 10.66 4.87
CA VAL A 62 6.17 9.52 4.60
C VAL A 62 5.41 8.32 4.03
N LEU A 63 4.21 8.02 4.54
CA LEU A 63 3.38 6.92 4.04
C LEU A 63 2.86 7.20 2.62
N ALA A 64 2.50 8.45 2.32
CA ALA A 64 2.08 8.87 0.99
C ALA A 64 3.22 8.74 -0.03
N GLU A 65 4.43 9.17 0.34
CA GLU A 65 5.63 9.03 -0.49
C GLU A 65 5.91 7.56 -0.83
N LYS A 66 5.99 6.69 0.18
CA LYS A 66 6.16 5.23 -0.01
C LYS A 66 5.13 4.62 -0.95
N TRP A 67 3.85 4.96 -0.75
CA TRP A 67 2.76 4.45 -1.57
C TRP A 67 2.89 4.91 -3.02
N LEU A 68 3.13 6.21 -3.24
CA LEU A 68 3.28 6.77 -4.58
C LEU A 68 4.51 6.21 -5.31
N GLU A 69 5.64 6.08 -4.62
CA GLU A 69 6.85 5.47 -5.19
C GLU A 69 6.60 4.03 -5.65
N THR A 70 5.91 3.23 -4.83
CA THR A 70 5.55 1.85 -5.18
C THR A 70 4.66 1.80 -6.42
N ASN A 71 3.63 2.65 -6.47
CA ASN A 71 2.71 2.72 -7.59
C ASN A 71 3.45 3.15 -8.87
N MET A 72 4.33 4.14 -8.78
CA MET A 72 5.12 4.65 -9.90
C MET A 72 6.13 3.61 -10.41
N GLN A 73 6.80 2.88 -9.51
CA GLN A 73 7.73 1.81 -9.88
C GLN A 73 7.02 0.68 -10.60
N THR A 74 5.90 0.19 -10.05
CA THR A 74 5.09 -0.84 -10.70
C THR A 74 4.54 -0.35 -12.05
N PHE A 75 4.08 0.89 -12.14
CA PHE A 75 3.63 1.47 -13.40
C PHE A 75 4.75 1.52 -14.44
N SER A 76 5.94 1.97 -14.05
CA SER A 76 7.09 2.07 -14.95
C SER A 76 7.56 0.71 -15.49
N LEU A 77 7.37 -0.36 -14.72
CA LEU A 77 7.74 -1.73 -15.12
C LEU A 77 6.66 -2.43 -15.94
N SER A 78 5.39 -2.15 -15.68
CA SER A 78 4.25 -2.88 -16.26
C SER A 78 3.45 -2.10 -17.30
N ASN A 79 3.66 -0.78 -17.41
CA ASN A 79 2.82 0.16 -18.16
C ASN A 79 1.33 0.11 -17.79
N ALA A 80 1.02 -0.28 -16.54
CA ALA A 80 -0.34 -0.41 -16.05
C ALA A 80 -0.45 -0.03 -14.57
N MET A 81 -1.65 0.39 -14.17
CA MET A 81 -2.01 0.50 -12.75
C MET A 81 -2.75 -0.76 -12.32
N TRP A 82 -2.50 -1.21 -11.09
CA TRP A 82 -2.96 -2.50 -10.58
C TRP A 82 -4.00 -2.28 -9.48
N GLU A 83 -4.90 -3.25 -9.31
CA GLU A 83 -5.92 -3.19 -8.25
C GLU A 83 -5.30 -3.12 -6.83
N LYS A 84 -4.14 -3.78 -6.66
CA LYS A 84 -3.41 -3.96 -5.41
C LYS A 84 -1.91 -4.12 -5.67
N TYR A 85 -1.09 -3.85 -4.66
CA TYR A 85 0.38 -3.77 -4.77
C TYR A 85 1.07 -4.59 -3.69
N ASN A 86 2.20 -5.23 -4.01
CA ASN A 86 3.02 -5.91 -3.01
C ASN A 86 3.80 -4.85 -2.23
N VAL A 87 3.45 -4.64 -0.97
CA VAL A 87 4.09 -3.59 -0.15
C VAL A 87 5.38 -4.05 0.53
N GLU A 88 5.66 -5.36 0.56
CA GLU A 88 6.90 -5.92 1.11
C GLU A 88 8.07 -5.77 0.13
N GLU A 89 7.84 -6.04 -1.16
CA GLU A 89 8.85 -6.02 -2.22
C GLU A 89 8.42 -5.15 -3.43
N PRO A 90 8.28 -3.81 -3.26
CA PRO A 90 7.91 -2.89 -4.34
C PRO A 90 8.84 -3.01 -5.55
N GLY A 91 8.25 -3.08 -6.75
CA GLY A 91 8.98 -3.16 -8.01
C GLY A 91 9.68 -4.49 -8.29
N ALA A 92 9.89 -5.35 -7.29
CA ALA A 92 10.49 -6.68 -7.47
C ALA A 92 9.43 -7.77 -7.66
N LYS A 93 8.28 -7.66 -6.99
CA LYS A 93 7.17 -8.60 -7.10
C LYS A 93 5.83 -7.89 -7.30
N LEU A 94 4.98 -8.50 -8.10
CA LEU A 94 3.58 -8.08 -8.21
C LEU A 94 2.76 -8.70 -7.08
N ALA A 95 1.67 -8.03 -6.72
CA ALA A 95 0.70 -8.60 -5.80
C ALA A 95 -0.05 -9.77 -6.45
N THR A 96 -0.38 -10.77 -5.64
CA THR A 96 -1.05 -12.01 -6.08
C THR A 96 -2.03 -12.49 -5.00
N GLY A 97 -2.56 -13.70 -5.15
CA GLY A 97 -3.53 -14.28 -4.22
C GLY A 97 -4.97 -13.87 -4.54
N GLY A 98 -5.90 -14.69 -4.06
CA GLY A 98 -7.34 -14.57 -4.27
C GLY A 98 -7.96 -15.68 -5.09
N GLU A 99 -9.26 -15.49 -5.32
CA GLU A 99 -10.09 -16.35 -6.16
C GLU A 99 -9.94 -16.06 -7.66
N TYR A 100 -9.28 -14.94 -8.03
CA TYR A 100 -9.12 -14.51 -9.40
C TYR A 100 -7.78 -13.80 -9.64
N GLU A 101 -7.36 -13.77 -10.90
CA GLU A 101 -6.14 -13.10 -11.34
C GLU A 101 -6.22 -11.59 -11.12
N VAL A 102 -5.15 -11.01 -10.61
CA VAL A 102 -5.07 -9.58 -10.31
C VAL A 102 -5.42 -8.72 -11.53
N GLN A 103 -6.28 -7.71 -11.32
CA GLN A 103 -6.78 -6.86 -12.40
C GLN A 103 -5.88 -5.63 -12.64
N VAL A 104 -5.79 -5.23 -13.90
CA VAL A 104 -4.99 -4.09 -14.34
C VAL A 104 -5.80 -3.10 -15.17
N THR A 105 -5.46 -1.82 -15.04
CA THR A 105 -5.89 -0.77 -15.97
C THR A 105 -4.69 -0.37 -16.81
N VAL A 106 -4.74 -0.67 -18.10
CA VAL A 106 -3.72 -0.28 -19.07
C VAL A 106 -4.03 1.11 -19.60
N PHE A 107 -3.04 1.99 -19.60
CA PHE A 107 -3.16 3.32 -20.19
C PHE A 107 -2.50 3.33 -21.56
N TYR A 108 -3.31 3.42 -22.62
CA TYR A 108 -2.80 3.67 -23.95
C TYR A 108 -2.51 5.16 -24.10
N PHE A 109 -1.26 5.55 -23.88
CA PHE A 109 -0.79 6.85 -24.32
C PHE A 109 -0.43 6.76 -25.81
N SER A 110 -1.41 7.04 -26.66
CA SER A 110 -1.13 7.37 -28.06
C SER A 110 -0.51 8.77 -28.09
N VAL A 111 0.81 8.82 -28.24
CA VAL A 111 1.55 10.03 -28.68
C VAL A 111 1.44 10.21 -30.18
#